data_AF-A0A535T0L5-F1
#
_entry.id   AF-A0A535T0L5-F1
#
_cell.length_a   1.000
_cell.length_b   1.000
_cell.length_c   1.000
_cell.angle_alpha   90.00
_cell.angle_beta   90.00
_cell.angle_gamma   90.00
#
_symmetry.space_group_name_H-M   'P 1'
#
loop_
_entity.id
_entity.type
_entity.pdbx_description
1 polymer ?
#
loop_
_entity_poly.entity_id
_entity_poly.type
_entity_poly.pdbx_seq_one_letter_code
_entity_poly.pdbx_strand_id
1 'polypeptide(L)'
;MSRSRFTLLTLLSGRSHDYTHIARPLIHSLERMHHFDIEVAGDLGALNEGRARVLLAASDVPLAGDQAAQLNEFVRRGGGVVLLHSTLAAWSEHDAVAEMAGWRLGGPAPLTELVVRVADHPVTERLSPEIRVEDELYVSEGPPAEANVLLRASWRYSDQVVA
;
A
#
# COMPACT_ATOMS: atom_id res chain seq x y z
N MET A 1 3.27 29.70 -11.49
CA MET A 1 1.98 29.00 -11.31
C MET A 1 2.12 28.08 -10.12
N SER A 2 1.35 28.28 -9.05
CA SER A 2 1.36 27.35 -7.91
C SER A 2 0.86 25.99 -8.40
N ARG A 3 1.68 24.94 -8.36
CA ARG A 3 1.18 23.57 -8.56
C ARG A 3 0.10 23.34 -7.49
N SER A 4 -1.10 22.91 -7.89
CA SER A 4 -2.14 22.57 -6.92
C SER A 4 -1.64 21.41 -6.07
N ARG A 5 -1.54 21.62 -4.76
CA ARG A 5 -1.35 20.53 -3.80
C ARG A 5 -2.60 19.67 -3.79
N PHE A 6 -2.45 18.37 -3.68
CA PHE A 6 -3.59 17.48 -3.44
C PHE A 6 -3.48 16.83 -2.07
N THR A 7 -4.64 16.52 -1.50
CA THR A 7 -4.73 15.93 -0.17
C THR A 7 -4.44 14.44 -0.22
N LEU A 8 -3.46 14.04 0.59
CA LEU A 8 -3.07 12.66 0.86
C LEU A 8 -3.58 12.30 2.26
N LEU A 9 -4.60 11.44 2.32
CA LEU A 9 -5.06 10.87 3.58
C LEU A 9 -4.12 9.74 3.97
N THR A 10 -3.58 9.79 5.18
CA THR A 10 -2.65 8.79 5.70
C THR A 10 -3.29 8.07 6.87
N LEU A 11 -3.43 6.74 6.77
CA LEU A 11 -3.92 5.89 7.85
C LEU A 11 -2.81 4.95 8.30
N LEU A 12 -2.43 5.04 9.57
CA LEU A 12 -1.40 4.21 10.19
C LEU A 12 -2.03 3.51 11.41
N SER A 13 -2.11 2.18 11.39
CA SER A 13 -2.74 1.43 12.48
C SER A 13 -2.08 0.08 12.67
N GLY A 14 -1.51 -0.17 13.85
CA GLY A 14 -0.67 -1.35 14.07
C GLY A 14 -1.01 -2.10 15.35
N ARG A 15 -0.89 -3.43 15.30
CA ARG A 15 -0.94 -4.37 16.43
C ARG A 15 0.39 -5.08 16.60
N SER A 16 0.93 -5.62 15.51
CA SER A 16 2.22 -6.30 15.44
C SER A 16 3.34 -5.35 15.05
N HIS A 17 3.07 -4.35 14.22
CA HIS A 17 4.07 -3.36 13.76
C HIS A 17 3.73 -1.95 14.26
N ASP A 18 4.73 -1.17 14.68
CA ASP A 18 4.54 0.26 14.97
C ASP A 18 4.64 1.09 13.69
N TYR A 19 3.56 1.11 12.90
CA TYR A 19 3.51 1.85 11.64
C TYR A 19 3.67 3.36 11.81
N THR A 20 3.31 3.92 12.97
CA THR A 20 3.51 5.36 13.25
C THR A 20 5.00 5.69 13.33
N HIS A 21 5.78 4.81 13.93
CA HIS A 21 7.23 4.94 13.95
C HIS A 21 7.87 4.62 12.59
N ILE A 22 7.52 3.47 12.00
CA ILE A 22 8.14 2.95 10.75
C ILE A 22 7.90 3.89 9.57
N ALA A 23 6.68 4.43 9.41
CA ALA A 23 6.36 5.30 8.28
C ALA A 23 6.91 6.72 8.40
N ARG A 24 7.44 7.13 9.57
CA ARG A 24 7.90 8.51 9.82
C ARG A 24 8.88 9.04 8.76
N PRO A 25 9.92 8.30 8.32
CA PRO A 25 10.84 8.80 7.30
C PRO A 25 10.16 9.02 5.94
N LEU A 26 9.18 8.19 5.59
CA LEU A 26 8.38 8.33 4.37
C LEU A 26 7.51 9.59 4.45
N ILE A 27 6.72 9.73 5.53
CA ILE A 27 5.85 10.90 5.73
C ILE A 27 6.67 12.19 5.70
N HIS A 28 7.78 12.23 6.44
CA HIS A 28 8.66 13.39 6.46
C HIS A 28 9.26 13.70 5.08
N SER A 29 9.57 12.68 4.27
CA SER A 29 10.05 12.89 2.90
C SER A 29 8.96 13.44 1.97
N LEU A 30 7.71 12.97 2.11
CA LEU A 30 6.56 13.47 1.35
C LEU A 30 6.24 14.93 1.70
N GLU A 31 6.30 15.31 2.98
CA GLU A 31 6.11 16.70 3.43
C GLU A 31 7.09 17.66 2.76
N ARG A 32 8.38 17.27 2.68
CA ARG A 32 9.44 18.07 2.05
C ARG A 32 9.31 18.22 0.54
N MET A 33 8.54 17.36 -0.13
CA MET A 33 8.28 17.52 -1.57
C MET A 33 7.35 18.71 -1.85
N HIS A 34 6.65 19.22 -0.84
CA HIS A 34 5.70 20.35 -0.94
C HIS A 34 4.57 20.16 -1.99
N HIS A 35 4.40 18.95 -2.53
CA HIS A 35 3.34 18.61 -3.47
C HIS A 35 2.06 18.11 -2.78
N PHE A 36 2.16 17.61 -1.55
CA PHE A 36 1.08 16.94 -0.83
C PHE A 36 0.63 17.74 0.38
N ASP A 37 -0.68 17.83 0.59
CA ASP A 37 -1.28 18.20 1.86
C ASP A 37 -1.61 16.92 2.62
N ILE A 38 -0.89 16.62 3.70
CA ILE A 38 -0.96 15.33 4.37
C ILE A 38 -1.89 15.44 5.58
N GLU A 39 -2.97 14.66 5.55
CA GLU A 39 -3.92 14.53 6.65
C GLU A 39 -3.75 13.14 7.27
N VAL A 40 -3.40 13.07 8.55
CA VAL A 40 -3.33 11.79 9.28
C VAL A 40 -4.69 11.51 9.89
N ALA A 41 -5.27 10.36 9.55
CA ALA A 41 -6.60 9.96 10.00
C ALA A 41 -6.56 8.70 10.89
N GLY A 42 -7.49 8.64 11.84
CA GLY A 42 -7.71 7.46 12.68
C GLY A 42 -8.65 6.42 12.05
N ASP A 43 -9.41 6.80 11.02
CA ASP A 43 -10.32 5.93 10.28
C ASP A 43 -10.47 6.39 8.80
N LEU A 44 -11.36 5.73 8.05
CA LEU A 44 -11.63 6.02 6.63
C LEU A 44 -12.77 7.01 6.40
N GLY A 45 -13.42 7.53 7.44
CA GLY A 45 -14.56 8.45 7.32
C GLY A 45 -14.20 9.71 6.53
N ALA A 46 -12.98 10.22 6.73
CA ALA A 46 -12.44 11.38 6.02
C ALA A 46 -12.35 11.18 4.49
N LEU A 47 -12.34 9.94 3.98
CA LEU A 47 -12.40 9.71 2.53
C LEU A 47 -13.69 10.29 1.94
N ASN A 48 -14.82 10.12 2.64
CA ASN A 48 -16.15 10.48 2.15
C ASN A 48 -16.46 11.97 2.23
N GLU A 49 -15.62 12.74 2.91
CA GLU A 49 -15.66 14.21 2.86
C GLU A 49 -15.18 14.76 1.50
N GLY A 50 -14.68 13.88 0.60
CA GLY A 50 -14.31 14.24 -0.77
C GLY A 50 -13.05 15.10 -0.87
N ARG A 51 -12.36 15.33 0.26
CA ARG A 51 -11.14 16.15 0.35
C ARG A 51 -9.93 15.37 -0.15
N ALA A 52 -9.81 14.10 0.19
CA ALA A 52 -8.70 13.24 -0.18
C ALA A 52 -8.75 12.82 -1.66
N ARG A 53 -7.59 12.85 -2.33
CA ARG A 53 -7.40 12.29 -3.68
C ARG A 53 -6.71 10.93 -3.64
N VAL A 54 -5.85 10.73 -2.64
CA VAL A 54 -5.10 9.48 -2.44
C VAL A 54 -5.20 9.07 -0.97
N LEU A 55 -5.40 7.78 -0.73
CA LEU A 55 -5.21 7.10 0.55
C LEU A 55 -3.83 6.43 0.54
N LEU A 56 -3.00 6.73 1.54
CA LEU A 56 -1.81 5.97 1.89
C LEU A 56 -2.09 5.22 3.21
N ALA A 57 -2.06 3.89 3.18
CA ALA A 57 -2.38 3.07 4.35
C ALA A 57 -1.26 2.10 4.68
N ALA A 58 -0.91 2.04 5.97
CA ALA A 58 -0.10 0.99 6.57
C ALA A 58 -0.84 0.44 7.79
N SER A 59 -1.38 -0.78 7.69
CA SER A 59 -2.17 -1.41 8.73
C SER A 59 -2.05 -2.92 8.79
N ASP A 60 -2.01 -3.49 10.00
CA ASP A 60 -2.19 -4.93 10.27
C ASP A 60 -3.53 -5.20 10.99
N VAL A 61 -4.38 -4.18 11.05
CA VAL A 61 -5.72 -4.21 11.62
C VAL A 61 -6.73 -4.33 10.49
N PRO A 62 -7.58 -5.39 10.49
CA PRO A 62 -8.68 -5.53 9.57
C PRO A 62 -9.62 -4.34 9.62
N LEU A 63 -10.23 -4.04 8.47
CA LEU A 63 -11.29 -3.05 8.39
C LEU A 63 -12.48 -3.46 9.28
N ALA A 64 -13.14 -2.49 9.89
CA ALA A 64 -14.31 -2.69 10.74
C ALA A 64 -15.51 -1.89 10.23
N GLY A 65 -16.71 -2.35 10.57
CA GLY A 65 -17.95 -1.65 10.22
C GLY A 65 -18.11 -1.44 8.72
N ASP A 66 -18.29 -0.18 8.30
CA ASP A 66 -18.53 0.23 6.92
C ASP A 66 -17.25 0.60 6.14
N GLN A 67 -16.07 0.53 6.78
CA GLN A 67 -14.80 0.98 6.19
C GLN A 67 -14.47 0.33 4.84
N ALA A 68 -14.78 -0.96 4.66
CA ALA A 68 -14.58 -1.64 3.37
C ALA A 68 -15.47 -1.07 2.26
N ALA A 69 -16.70 -0.64 2.58
CA ALA A 69 -17.59 0.01 1.64
C ALA A 69 -17.12 1.44 1.30
N GLN A 70 -16.67 2.19 2.32
CA GLN A 70 -16.10 3.53 2.13
C GLN A 70 -14.88 3.52 1.21
N LEU A 71 -13.97 2.56 1.40
CA LEU A 71 -12.79 2.36 0.55
C LEU A 71 -13.19 2.04 -0.90
N ASN A 72 -14.14 1.12 -1.08
CA ASN A 72 -14.64 0.74 -2.40
C ASN A 72 -15.29 1.90 -3.14
N GLU A 73 -16.12 2.69 -2.44
CA GLU A 73 -16.74 3.88 -3.02
C GLU A 73 -15.67 4.91 -3.42
N PHE A 74 -14.65 5.12 -2.58
CA PHE A 74 -13.53 6.01 -2.85
C PHE A 74 -12.79 5.62 -4.13
N VAL A 75 -12.48 4.34 -4.32
CA VAL A 75 -11.83 3.86 -5.56
C VAL A 75 -12.77 4.00 -6.75
N ARG A 76 -14.06 3.65 -6.61
CA ARG A 76 -15.06 3.80 -7.69
C ARG A 76 -15.23 5.22 -8.19
N ARG A 77 -15.10 6.23 -7.32
CA ARG A 77 -15.12 7.66 -7.71
C ARG A 77 -13.77 8.19 -8.24
N GLY A 78 -12.77 7.32 -8.42
CA GLY A 78 -11.46 7.66 -8.97
C GLY A 78 -10.41 8.06 -7.94
N GLY A 79 -10.61 7.71 -6.66
CA GLY A 79 -9.59 7.87 -5.62
C GLY A 79 -8.44 6.88 -5.79
N GLY A 80 -7.21 7.34 -5.57
CA GLY A 80 -6.01 6.48 -5.60
C GLY A 80 -5.74 5.84 -4.25
N VAL A 81 -5.28 4.59 -4.24
CA VAL A 81 -4.94 3.87 -3.00
C VAL A 81 -3.52 3.32 -3.08
N VAL A 82 -2.74 3.55 -2.03
CA VAL A 82 -1.42 2.97 -1.81
C VAL A 82 -1.48 2.19 -0.50
N LEU A 83 -1.38 0.87 -0.61
CA LEU A 83 -1.36 -0.05 0.53
C LEU A 83 0.08 -0.48 0.76
N LEU A 84 0.54 -0.46 2.01
CA LEU A 84 1.90 -0.82 2.38
C LEU A 84 1.91 -2.10 3.23
N HIS A 85 2.83 -3.02 2.94
CA HIS A 85 3.12 -4.18 3.79
C HIS A 85 1.87 -5.03 4.05
N SER A 86 1.61 -5.37 5.32
CA SER A 86 0.48 -6.20 5.75
C SER A 86 -0.91 -5.66 5.40
N THR A 87 -1.03 -4.42 4.92
CA THR A 87 -2.33 -3.76 4.73
C THR A 87 -3.25 -4.53 3.81
N LEU A 88 -2.74 -4.97 2.66
CA LEU A 88 -3.57 -5.77 1.76
C LEU A 88 -3.92 -7.13 2.36
N ALA A 89 -2.99 -7.78 3.07
CA ALA A 89 -3.28 -9.05 3.76
C ALA A 89 -4.39 -8.89 4.81
N ALA A 90 -4.32 -7.85 5.65
CA ALA A 90 -5.30 -7.58 6.69
C ALA A 90 -6.66 -7.13 6.13
N TRP A 91 -6.66 -6.34 5.05
CA TRP A 91 -7.91 -5.75 4.53
C TRP A 91 -8.61 -6.65 3.55
N SER A 92 -7.87 -7.47 2.79
CA SER A 92 -8.45 -8.43 1.84
C SER A 92 -9.16 -9.60 2.53
N GLU A 93 -9.14 -9.72 3.86
CA GLU A 93 -10.06 -10.59 4.60
C GLU A 93 -11.54 -10.27 4.27
N HIS A 94 -11.85 -9.00 3.98
CA HIS A 94 -13.15 -8.59 3.46
C HIS A 94 -13.25 -8.83 1.95
N ASP A 95 -14.29 -9.56 1.53
CA ASP A 95 -14.52 -9.89 0.11
C ASP A 95 -14.57 -8.66 -0.79
N ALA A 96 -15.19 -7.58 -0.33
CA ALA A 96 -15.27 -6.34 -1.09
C ALA A 96 -13.89 -5.71 -1.37
N VAL A 97 -12.89 -5.90 -0.49
CA VAL A 97 -11.52 -5.42 -0.72
C VAL A 97 -10.76 -6.40 -1.60
N ALA A 98 -10.94 -7.71 -1.40
CA ALA A 98 -10.33 -8.73 -2.25
C ALA A 98 -10.79 -8.60 -3.72
N GLU A 99 -12.08 -8.35 -3.94
CA GLU A 99 -12.64 -8.09 -5.28
C GLU A 99 -12.07 -6.81 -5.90
N MET A 100 -11.97 -5.73 -5.11
CA MET A 100 -11.38 -4.47 -5.56
C MET A 100 -9.91 -4.61 -5.96
N ALA A 101 -9.13 -5.37 -5.18
CA ALA A 101 -7.72 -5.62 -5.45
C ALA A 101 -7.49 -6.69 -6.54
N GLY A 102 -8.46 -7.60 -6.71
CA GLY A 102 -8.39 -8.74 -7.60
C GLY A 102 -7.50 -9.89 -7.11
N TRP A 103 -7.01 -9.83 -5.87
CA TRP A 103 -6.16 -10.85 -5.27
C TRP A 103 -6.13 -10.75 -3.73
N ARG A 104 -5.59 -11.80 -3.11
CA ARG A 104 -5.39 -11.91 -1.66
C ARG A 104 -3.94 -12.24 -1.36
N LEU A 105 -3.41 -11.63 -0.32
CA LEU A 105 -2.12 -12.01 0.24
C LEU A 105 -2.32 -13.04 1.34
N GLY A 106 -1.46 -14.05 1.39
CA GLY A 106 -1.33 -14.96 2.52
C GLY A 106 -0.60 -14.30 3.70
N GLY A 107 -0.22 -15.10 4.68
CA GLY A 107 0.59 -14.62 5.80
C GLY A 107 2.03 -14.27 5.39
N PRO A 108 2.73 -13.46 6.19
CA PRO A 108 4.13 -13.14 5.94
C PRO A 108 5.02 -14.37 6.12
N ALA A 109 6.03 -14.48 5.26
CA ALA A 109 7.20 -15.31 5.48
C ALA A 109 8.09 -14.70 6.59
N PRO A 110 9.01 -15.49 7.20
CA PRO A 110 9.98 -14.94 8.14
C PRO A 110 10.81 -13.81 7.53
N LEU A 111 11.16 -12.82 8.37
CA LEU A 111 12.08 -11.74 8.03
C LEU A 111 13.40 -12.29 7.47
N THR A 112 13.79 -11.81 6.29
CA THR A 112 15.02 -12.24 5.61
C THR A 112 15.51 -11.17 4.63
N GLU A 113 16.77 -11.27 4.18
CA GLU A 113 17.20 -10.54 2.99
C GLU A 113 16.47 -11.06 1.74
N LEU A 114 15.89 -10.13 0.98
CA LEU A 114 15.23 -10.35 -0.30
C LEU A 114 16.04 -9.67 -1.40
N VAL A 115 16.23 -10.40 -2.49
CA VAL A 115 16.75 -9.85 -3.75
C VAL A 115 15.55 -9.54 -4.64
N VAL A 116 15.23 -8.25 -4.77
CA VAL A 116 14.05 -7.76 -5.48
C VAL A 116 14.44 -7.32 -6.88
N ARG A 117 13.83 -7.95 -7.88
CA ARG A 117 13.92 -7.58 -9.29
C ARG A 117 12.92 -6.47 -9.61
N VAL A 118 13.39 -5.44 -10.31
CA VAL A 118 12.63 -4.23 -10.61
C VAL A 118 12.28 -4.19 -12.10
N ALA A 119 10.99 -3.99 -12.41
CA ALA A 119 10.53 -3.80 -13.78
C ALA A 119 10.72 -2.36 -14.26
N ASP A 120 10.79 -2.15 -15.57
CA ASP A 120 10.84 -0.82 -16.18
C ASP A 120 9.45 -0.15 -16.14
N HIS A 121 9.35 0.96 -15.41
CA HIS A 121 8.11 1.72 -15.23
C HIS A 121 8.42 3.13 -14.70
N PRO A 122 7.59 4.17 -14.97
CA PRO A 122 7.84 5.53 -14.43
C PRO A 122 7.98 5.61 -12.90
N VAL A 123 7.36 4.68 -12.16
CA VAL A 123 7.47 4.59 -10.69
C VAL A 123 8.85 4.06 -10.25
N THR A 124 9.50 3.26 -11.09
CA THR A 124 10.76 2.56 -10.79
C THR A 124 11.96 3.07 -11.59
N GLU A 125 11.78 4.09 -12.44
CA GLU A 125 12.79 4.63 -13.38
C GLU A 125 14.15 4.95 -12.72
N ARG A 126 14.16 5.33 -11.44
CA ARG A 126 15.37 5.71 -10.69
C ARG A 126 15.92 4.62 -9.79
N LEU A 127 15.34 3.42 -9.85
CA LEU A 127 15.81 2.27 -9.08
C LEU A 127 16.80 1.46 -9.91
N SER A 128 17.74 0.82 -9.22
CA SER A 128 18.56 -0.22 -9.84
C SER A 128 17.67 -1.38 -10.30
N PRO A 129 18.06 -2.13 -11.36
CA PRO A 129 17.31 -3.31 -11.81
C PRO A 129 17.13 -4.39 -10.74
N GLU A 130 18.01 -4.38 -9.73
CA GLU A 130 17.96 -5.23 -8.56
C GLU A 130 18.25 -4.40 -7.30
N ILE A 131 17.46 -4.60 -6.26
CA ILE A 131 17.68 -4.02 -4.93
C ILE A 131 17.67 -5.13 -3.87
N ARG A 132 18.41 -4.91 -2.77
CA ARG A 132 18.39 -5.79 -1.60
C ARG A 132 17.71 -5.09 -0.45
N VAL A 133 16.78 -5.78 0.18
CA VAL A 133 16.03 -5.29 1.33
C VAL A 133 15.91 -6.41 2.36
N GLU A 134 15.86 -6.06 3.65
CA GLU A 134 15.51 -7.01 4.70
C GLU A 134 14.03 -6.81 5.02
N ASP A 135 13.19 -7.81 4.73
CA ASP A 135 11.74 -7.70 4.88
C ASP A 135 11.04 -9.06 5.02
N GLU A 136 9.76 -9.02 5.41
CA GLU A 136 8.83 -10.14 5.42
C GLU A 136 8.13 -10.24 4.05
N LEU A 137 8.24 -11.39 3.38
CA LEU A 137 7.60 -11.59 2.08
C LEU A 137 6.19 -12.17 2.22
N TYR A 138 5.18 -11.49 1.67
CA TYR A 138 3.82 -11.99 1.60
C TYR A 138 3.64 -12.95 0.42
N VAL A 139 3.31 -14.21 0.71
CA VAL A 139 3.10 -15.23 -0.33
C VAL A 139 1.67 -15.14 -0.86
N SER A 140 1.50 -15.20 -2.19
CA SER A 140 0.18 -15.19 -2.82
C SER A 140 0.17 -15.96 -4.14
N GLU A 141 -1.03 -16.17 -4.69
CA GLU A 141 -1.22 -16.65 -6.07
C GLU A 141 -0.89 -15.55 -7.12
N GLY A 142 -0.61 -14.33 -6.68
CA GLY A 142 -0.31 -13.19 -7.53
C GLY A 142 -1.53 -12.33 -7.89
N PRO A 143 -1.29 -11.13 -8.44
CA PRO A 143 -2.33 -10.19 -8.83
C PRO A 143 -3.01 -10.63 -10.13
N PRO A 144 -4.12 -9.98 -10.53
CA PRO A 144 -4.75 -10.19 -11.83
C PRO A 144 -3.76 -10.03 -13.00
N ALA A 145 -4.02 -10.71 -14.12
CA ALA A 145 -3.10 -10.75 -15.27
C ALA A 145 -2.87 -9.37 -15.92
N GLU A 146 -3.83 -8.47 -15.78
CA GLU A 146 -3.79 -7.08 -16.26
C GLU A 146 -3.00 -6.14 -15.34
N ALA A 147 -2.56 -6.60 -14.15
CA ALA A 147 -1.81 -5.78 -13.23
C ALA A 147 -0.37 -5.55 -13.71
N ASN A 148 0.12 -4.32 -13.55
CA ASN A 148 1.54 -4.00 -13.77
C ASN A 148 2.36 -4.42 -12.54
N VAL A 149 2.99 -5.59 -12.61
CA VAL A 149 3.89 -6.05 -11.53
C VAL A 149 5.23 -5.33 -11.62
N LEU A 150 5.52 -4.49 -10.62
CA LEU A 150 6.72 -3.64 -10.62
C LEU A 150 7.92 -4.26 -9.89
N LEU A 151 7.67 -5.06 -8.86
CA LEU A 151 8.69 -5.62 -7.96
C LEU A 151 8.42 -7.10 -7.72
N ARG A 152 9.45 -7.95 -7.85
CA ARG A 152 9.36 -9.40 -7.61
C ARG A 152 10.54 -9.90 -6.79
N ALA A 153 10.30 -10.84 -5.89
CA ALA A 153 11.34 -11.58 -5.17
C ALA A 153 11.13 -13.08 -5.37
N SER A 154 12.21 -13.85 -5.44
CA SER A 154 12.12 -15.32 -5.50
C SER A 154 12.03 -15.91 -4.11
N TRP A 155 11.08 -16.81 -3.88
CA TRP A 155 10.83 -17.48 -2.61
C TRP A 155 10.50 -18.96 -2.81
N ARG A 156 11.30 -19.84 -2.18
CA ARG A 156 11.12 -21.31 -2.24
C ARG A 156 10.78 -21.81 -3.65
N TYR A 157 11.60 -21.44 -4.64
CA TYR A 157 11.46 -21.83 -6.05
C TYR A 157 10.25 -21.23 -6.80
N SER A 158 9.55 -20.26 -6.21
CA SER A 158 8.48 -19.47 -6.85
C SER A 158 8.85 -17.99 -6.92
N ASP A 159 8.27 -17.26 -7.87
CA ASP A 159 8.37 -15.80 -7.89
C ASP A 159 7.15 -15.19 -7.21
N GLN A 160 7.39 -14.28 -6.28
CA GLN A 160 6.37 -13.58 -5.50
C GLN A 160 6.39 -12.10 -5.84
N VAL A 161 5.20 -11.49 -5.90
CA VAL A 161 5.06 -10.04 -6.01
C VAL A 161 5.32 -9.43 -4.63
N VAL A 162 6.15 -8.39 -4.59
CA VAL A 162 6.39 -7.63 -3.35
C VAL A 162 5.23 -6.65 -3.17
N ALA A 163 4.57 -6.69 -2.01
CA ALA A 163 3.40 -5.88 -1.65
C ALA A 163 3.60 -5.24 -0.27
#